data_AF-A0A6C0LH40-F1
#
_entry.id   AF-A0A6C0LH40-F1
#
_cell.length_a   1.000
_cell.length_b   1.000
_cell.length_c   1.000
_cell.angle_alpha   90.00
_cell.angle_beta   90.00
_cell.angle_gamma   90.00
#
_symmetry.space_group_name_H-M   'P 1'
#
loop_
_entity.id
_entity.type
_entity.pdbx_description
1 polymer ?
#
loop_
_entity_poly.entity_id
_entity_poly.type
_entity_poly.pdbx_seq_one_letter_code
_entity_poly.pdbx_strand_id
1 'polypeptide(L)'
;METTDNEYVKCNITEIENNKIKISGIVKNSLNYKKMIITAPNPIDTITSFSGKGLPFPCEAIAFENTPNFSVIDGTGAIDVTFLYPNSYYTPDGYTKIKSPIVISLDDKKIIIELKDKCPLKTLRDRVRGTPNFYGVREFILPIGTAEEVMHNYSYAKLNYNIA
;
A
#
# COMPACT_ATOMS: atom_id res chain seq x y z
N MET A 1 -3.28 7.40 11.58
CA MET A 1 -4.56 8.03 11.22
C MET A 1 -4.25 8.93 10.05
N GLU A 2 -4.69 8.53 8.86
CA GLU A 2 -4.44 9.27 7.63
C GLU A 2 -5.74 9.98 7.24
N THR A 3 -5.71 11.31 7.22
CA THR A 3 -6.83 12.14 6.82
C THR A 3 -6.55 12.70 5.43
N THR A 4 -7.43 12.40 4.48
CA THR A 4 -7.36 12.95 3.13
C THR A 4 -8.53 13.90 2.93
N ASP A 5 -8.25 15.18 2.69
CA ASP A 5 -9.24 16.18 2.31
C ASP A 5 -8.90 16.69 0.91
N ASN A 6 -9.70 16.25 -0.06
CA ASN A 6 -9.56 16.65 -1.46
C ASN A 6 -10.84 17.39 -1.89
N GLU A 7 -10.85 17.99 -3.07
CA GLU A 7 -12.00 18.71 -3.63
C GLU A 7 -13.26 17.83 -3.69
N TYR A 8 -13.07 16.52 -3.87
CA TYR A 8 -14.15 15.56 -4.10
C TYR A 8 -14.54 14.75 -2.87
N VAL A 9 -13.59 14.45 -1.98
CA VAL A 9 -13.80 13.48 -0.90
C VAL A 9 -13.05 13.94 0.35
N LYS A 10 -13.71 13.78 1.51
CA LYS A 10 -13.09 13.93 2.82
C LYS A 10 -13.17 12.58 3.54
N CYS A 11 -12.04 11.92 3.69
CA CYS A 11 -11.93 10.60 4.31
C CYS A 11 -10.94 10.59 5.48
N ASN A 12 -11.24 9.74 6.44
CA ASN A 12 -10.43 9.43 7.59
C ASN A 12 -10.22 7.92 7.63
N ILE A 13 -8.96 7.52 7.62
CA ILE A 13 -8.56 6.12 7.60
C ILE A 13 -7.88 5.80 8.93
N THR A 14 -8.47 4.86 9.66
CA THR A 14 -7.95 4.34 10.92
C THR A 14 -7.66 2.86 10.79
N GLU A 15 -6.46 2.44 11.24
CA GLU A 15 -6.14 1.02 11.36
C GLU A 15 -6.80 0.47 12.62
N ILE A 16 -7.49 -0.66 12.49
CA ILE A 16 -8.05 -1.45 13.60
C ILE A 16 -7.16 -2.69 13.80
N GLU A 17 -7.25 -3.29 14.98
CA GLU A 17 -6.68 -4.61 15.26
C GLU A 17 -7.05 -5.65 14.19
N ASN A 18 -6.19 -6.67 14.03
CA ASN A 18 -6.31 -7.76 13.05
C ASN A 18 -6.17 -7.34 11.58
N ASN A 19 -5.29 -6.37 11.30
CA ASN A 19 -4.94 -5.97 9.93
C ASN A 19 -6.16 -5.50 9.12
N LYS A 20 -7.05 -4.76 9.78
CA LYS A 20 -8.23 -4.14 9.18
C LYS A 20 -8.07 -2.63 9.16
N ILE A 21 -8.76 -1.99 8.23
CA ILE A 21 -8.87 -0.54 8.14
C ILE A 21 -10.34 -0.15 8.19
N LYS A 22 -10.65 0.89 8.97
CA LYS A 22 -11.93 1.56 8.92
C LYS A 22 -11.77 2.85 8.14
N ILE A 23 -12.65 3.01 7.16
CA ILE A 23 -12.68 4.17 6.29
C ILE A 23 -13.99 4.88 6.60
N SER A 24 -13.89 6.05 7.20
CA SER A 24 -15.04 6.91 7.48
C SER A 24 -14.89 8.23 6.74
N GLY A 25 -15.94 8.72 6.11
CA GLY A 25 -15.84 9.93 5.29
C GLY A 25 -17.12 10.34 4.60
N ILE A 26 -16.99 11.35 3.75
CA ILE A 26 -18.07 11.85 2.91
C ILE A 26 -17.56 12.24 1.52
N VAL A 27 -18.34 11.88 0.49
CA VAL A 27 -18.18 12.38 -0.87
C VAL A 27 -18.86 13.75 -0.97
N LYS A 28 -18.09 14.77 -1.32
CA LYS A 28 -18.60 16.13 -1.54
C LYS A 28 -19.43 16.15 -2.83
N ASN A 29 -20.57 16.83 -2.80
CA ASN A 29 -21.50 16.90 -3.94
C ASN A 29 -21.96 15.52 -4.46
N SER A 30 -22.28 14.60 -3.54
CA SER A 30 -22.70 13.22 -3.84
C SER A 30 -23.86 13.12 -4.84
N LEU A 31 -24.79 14.08 -4.82
CA LEU A 31 -25.93 14.16 -5.75
C LEU A 31 -25.53 14.28 -7.23
N ASN A 32 -24.30 14.71 -7.52
CA ASN A 32 -23.81 14.85 -8.90
C ASN A 32 -23.29 13.55 -9.49
N TYR A 33 -23.12 12.50 -8.68
CA TYR A 33 -22.54 11.24 -9.11
C TYR A 33 -23.60 10.14 -9.16
N LYS A 34 -23.62 9.36 -10.24
CA LYS A 34 -24.56 8.24 -10.39
C LYS A 34 -24.01 6.94 -9.80
N LYS A 35 -22.71 6.71 -9.95
CA LYS A 35 -22.00 5.53 -9.45
C LYS A 35 -20.84 5.97 -8.56
N MET A 36 -20.91 5.57 -7.31
CA MET A 36 -19.87 5.81 -6.32
C MET A 36 -19.45 4.48 -5.73
N ILE A 37 -18.19 4.10 -5.90
CA ILE A 37 -17.67 2.80 -5.46
C ILE A 37 -16.34 3.04 -4.74
N ILE A 38 -16.16 2.37 -3.61
CA ILE A 38 -14.89 2.30 -2.90
C ILE A 38 -14.35 0.87 -3.00
N THR A 39 -13.11 0.75 -3.46
CA THR A 39 -12.44 -0.52 -3.67
C THR A 39 -11.00 -0.46 -3.19
N ALA A 40 -10.45 -1.59 -2.78
CA ALA A 40 -9.02 -1.71 -2.52
C ALA A 40 -8.52 -3.07 -2.99
N PRO A 41 -7.20 -3.23 -3.24
CA PRO A 41 -6.61 -4.51 -3.55
C PRO A 41 -6.88 -5.57 -2.49
N ASN A 42 -6.69 -6.83 -2.89
CA ASN A 42 -6.65 -7.96 -1.99
C ASN A 42 -5.63 -7.74 -0.84
N PRO A 43 -5.90 -8.30 0.34
CA PRO A 43 -4.94 -8.26 1.44
C PRO A 43 -3.67 -9.06 1.12
N ILE A 44 -2.67 -8.90 1.97
CA ILE A 44 -1.42 -9.66 1.89
C ILE A 44 -1.70 -11.16 1.94
N ASP A 45 -1.08 -11.90 1.03
CA ASP A 45 -1.09 -13.37 1.07
C ASP A 45 -0.45 -13.87 2.38
N THR A 46 -1.13 -14.79 3.05
CA THR A 46 -0.75 -15.39 4.33
C THR A 46 -0.11 -16.77 4.18
N ILE A 47 0.30 -17.16 2.96
CA ILE A 47 1.09 -18.38 2.71
C ILE A 47 2.21 -18.60 3.74
N THR A 48 2.49 -19.87 4.03
CA THR A 48 3.40 -20.31 5.08
C THR A 48 4.86 -19.98 4.82
N SER A 49 5.28 -19.84 3.55
CA SER A 49 6.67 -19.54 3.22
C SER A 49 7.04 -18.09 3.53
N PHE A 50 8.14 -17.87 4.26
CA PHE A 50 8.61 -16.52 4.58
C PHE A 50 8.93 -15.69 3.33
N SER A 51 9.47 -16.32 2.28
CA SER A 51 9.86 -15.63 1.05
C SER A 51 8.65 -15.15 0.25
N GLY A 52 7.65 -16.03 0.06
CA GLY A 52 6.44 -15.73 -0.72
C GLY A 52 5.44 -14.82 0.00
N LYS A 53 5.42 -14.81 1.34
CA LYS A 53 4.49 -14.00 2.12
C LYS A 53 4.74 -12.50 1.93
N GLY A 54 3.66 -11.72 1.73
CA GLY A 54 3.75 -10.25 1.68
C GLY A 54 4.39 -9.67 0.43
N LEU A 55 4.47 -10.45 -0.66
CA LEU A 55 4.90 -9.91 -1.94
C LEU A 55 3.81 -9.01 -2.54
N PRO A 56 4.18 -7.89 -3.18
CA PRO A 56 3.22 -7.06 -3.91
C PRO A 56 2.68 -7.82 -5.12
N PHE A 57 1.45 -7.51 -5.55
CA PHE A 57 0.88 -8.09 -6.74
C PHE A 57 1.59 -7.60 -8.02
N PRO A 58 1.69 -8.44 -9.07
CA PRO A 58 2.41 -8.09 -10.29
C PRO A 58 1.73 -7.00 -11.12
N CYS A 59 0.40 -6.87 -11.05
CA CYS A 59 -0.36 -5.84 -11.76
C CYS A 59 -1.69 -5.53 -11.06
N GLU A 60 -2.33 -4.42 -11.45
CA GLU A 60 -3.64 -4.00 -10.94
C GLU A 60 -4.73 -5.07 -11.15
N ALA A 61 -4.79 -5.68 -12.34
CA ALA A 61 -5.84 -6.66 -12.67
C ALA A 61 -5.89 -7.83 -11.67
N ILE A 62 -4.73 -8.37 -11.29
CA ILE A 62 -4.61 -9.45 -10.30
C ILE A 62 -4.87 -8.94 -8.89
N ALA A 63 -4.44 -7.71 -8.59
CA ALA A 63 -4.61 -7.12 -7.26
C ALA A 63 -6.08 -6.92 -6.87
N PHE A 64 -6.93 -6.58 -7.84
CA PHE A 64 -8.37 -6.32 -7.64
C PHE A 64 -9.27 -7.51 -7.98
N GLU A 65 -8.72 -8.59 -8.53
CA GLU A 65 -9.49 -9.79 -8.86
C GLU A 65 -10.17 -10.37 -7.62
N ASN A 66 -11.51 -10.43 -7.64
CA ASN A 66 -12.35 -10.95 -6.54
C ASN A 66 -12.01 -10.38 -5.16
N THR A 67 -11.63 -9.10 -5.10
CA THR A 67 -11.24 -8.47 -3.84
C THR A 67 -12.40 -8.45 -2.83
N PRO A 68 -12.17 -8.84 -1.54
CA PRO A 68 -13.16 -8.69 -0.48
C PRO A 68 -13.34 -7.22 -0.08
N ASN A 69 -12.40 -6.34 -0.48
CA ASN A 69 -12.40 -4.93 -0.18
C ASN A 69 -13.17 -4.14 -1.25
N PHE A 70 -14.47 -4.40 -1.35
CA PHE A 70 -15.36 -3.75 -2.31
C PHE A 70 -16.63 -3.28 -1.60
N SER A 71 -17.05 -2.04 -1.84
CA SER A 71 -18.32 -1.52 -1.35
C SER A 71 -18.85 -0.42 -2.27
N VAL A 72 -20.18 -0.39 -2.43
CA VAL A 72 -20.89 0.67 -3.15
C VAL A 72 -21.28 1.73 -2.14
N ILE A 73 -21.03 3.00 -2.48
CA ILE A 73 -21.38 4.14 -1.63
C ILE A 73 -22.81 4.54 -1.95
N ASP A 74 -23.64 4.67 -0.91
CA ASP A 74 -25.03 5.09 -1.05
C ASP A 74 -25.15 6.53 -1.59
N GLY A 75 -26.31 6.87 -2.14
CA GLY A 75 -26.57 8.20 -2.72
C GLY A 75 -26.46 9.38 -1.74
N THR A 76 -26.36 9.11 -0.44
CA THR A 76 -26.06 10.13 0.58
C THR A 76 -24.60 10.59 0.51
N GLY A 77 -23.70 9.76 -0.05
CA GLY A 77 -22.26 10.00 -0.12
C GLY A 77 -21.53 9.72 1.19
N ALA A 78 -22.19 9.16 2.20
CA ALA A 78 -21.55 8.77 3.45
C ALA A 78 -20.74 7.48 3.25
N ILE A 79 -19.49 7.48 3.68
CA ILE A 79 -18.60 6.32 3.63
C ILE A 79 -18.40 5.85 5.07
N ASP A 80 -18.82 4.62 5.37
CA ASP A 80 -18.46 3.90 6.60
C ASP A 80 -18.26 2.43 6.27
N VAL A 81 -17.02 2.05 5.97
CA VAL A 81 -16.68 0.68 5.54
C VAL A 81 -15.48 0.17 6.30
N THR A 82 -15.43 -1.15 6.51
CA THR A 82 -14.29 -1.84 7.12
C THR A 82 -13.71 -2.82 6.12
N PHE A 83 -12.46 -2.61 5.73
CA PHE A 83 -11.73 -3.43 4.78
C PHE A 83 -10.58 -4.18 5.47
N LEU A 84 -10.11 -5.26 4.85
CA LEU A 84 -8.82 -5.86 5.18
C LEU A 84 -7.71 -4.96 4.62
N TYR A 85 -6.58 -4.87 5.32
CA TYR A 85 -5.48 -4.00 4.91
C TYR A 85 -4.99 -4.38 3.50
N PRO A 86 -5.08 -3.49 2.51
CA PRO A 86 -4.75 -3.81 1.13
C PRO A 86 -3.25 -4.03 0.96
N ASN A 87 -2.87 -4.93 0.06
CA ASN A 87 -1.49 -5.11 -0.35
C ASN A 87 -1.10 -4.12 -1.46
N SER A 88 0.20 -3.95 -1.68
CA SER A 88 0.73 -3.16 -2.78
C SER A 88 0.67 -3.93 -4.11
N TYR A 89 0.73 -3.21 -5.22
CA TYR A 89 0.85 -3.81 -6.55
C TYR A 89 1.70 -2.95 -7.47
N TYR A 90 2.16 -3.51 -8.59
CA TYR A 90 2.88 -2.75 -9.60
C TYR A 90 1.97 -2.21 -10.70
N THR A 91 2.30 -1.01 -11.19
CA THR A 91 1.74 -0.44 -12.43
C THR A 91 1.93 -1.39 -13.63
N PRO A 92 1.22 -1.21 -14.76
CA PRO A 92 1.39 -2.06 -15.95
C PRO A 92 2.83 -2.10 -16.49
N ASP A 93 3.61 -1.02 -16.32
CA ASP A 93 5.06 -0.99 -16.64
C ASP A 93 5.88 -1.93 -15.73
N GLY A 94 5.28 -2.25 -14.58
CA GLY A 94 5.75 -3.10 -13.52
C GLY A 94 6.89 -2.49 -12.68
N TYR A 95 7.38 -1.29 -13.00
CA TYR A 95 8.45 -0.64 -12.25
C TYR A 95 7.92 0.11 -11.03
N THR A 96 6.84 0.87 -11.21
CA THR A 96 6.29 1.71 -10.15
C THR A 96 5.39 0.87 -9.26
N LYS A 97 5.77 0.75 -7.98
CA LYS A 97 4.98 0.09 -6.93
C LYS A 97 4.02 1.10 -6.33
N ILE A 98 2.72 0.83 -6.42
CA ILE A 98 1.66 1.61 -5.76
C ILE A 98 1.43 1.03 -4.37
N LYS A 99 1.55 1.88 -3.34
CA LYS A 99 1.60 1.45 -1.94
C LYS A 99 0.21 1.32 -1.35
N SER A 100 -0.21 0.07 -1.11
CA SER A 100 -1.45 -0.30 -0.40
C SER A 100 -2.62 0.66 -0.65
N PRO A 101 -3.04 0.88 -1.91
CA PRO A 101 -3.95 1.97 -2.24
C PRO A 101 -5.41 1.66 -1.89
N ILE A 102 -6.16 2.70 -1.57
CA ILE A 102 -7.62 2.73 -1.57
C ILE A 102 -8.06 3.54 -2.78
N VAL A 103 -9.01 3.00 -3.54
CA VAL A 103 -9.53 3.60 -4.77
C VAL A 103 -10.98 3.98 -4.56
N ILE A 104 -11.28 5.26 -4.74
CA ILE A 104 -12.65 5.78 -4.77
C ILE A 104 -12.96 6.18 -6.22
N SER A 105 -13.90 5.47 -6.83
CA SER A 105 -14.36 5.72 -8.19
C SER A 105 -15.70 6.47 -8.14
N LEU A 106 -15.72 7.68 -8.70
CA LEU A 106 -16.88 8.56 -8.82
C LEU A 106 -17.17 8.76 -10.31
N ASP A 107 -18.09 7.97 -10.86
CA ASP A 107 -18.35 7.86 -12.30
C ASP A 107 -17.05 7.68 -13.11
N ASP A 108 -16.56 8.72 -13.80
CA ASP A 108 -15.33 8.70 -14.62
C ASP A 108 -14.07 9.10 -13.85
N LYS A 109 -14.20 9.56 -12.59
CA LYS A 109 -13.08 10.03 -11.77
C LYS A 109 -12.59 8.94 -10.84
N LYS A 110 -11.27 8.74 -10.78
CA LYS A 110 -10.62 7.80 -9.87
C LYS A 110 -9.71 8.55 -8.92
N ILE A 111 -9.96 8.42 -7.62
CA ILE A 111 -9.16 9.01 -6.55
C ILE A 111 -8.41 7.87 -5.87
N ILE A 112 -7.08 7.95 -5.85
CA ILE A 112 -6.21 6.94 -5.26
C ILE A 112 -5.60 7.54 -3.99
N ILE A 113 -5.78 6.86 -2.87
CA ILE A 113 -5.20 7.23 -1.57
C ILE A 113 -4.21 6.12 -1.21
N GLU A 114 -2.92 6.45 -1.18
CA GLU A 114 -1.87 5.50 -0.79
C GLU A 114 -1.73 5.42 0.73
N LEU A 115 -1.69 4.20 1.26
CA LEU A 115 -1.42 3.94 2.67
C LEU A 115 0.06 3.64 2.90
N LYS A 116 0.46 3.59 4.17
CA LYS A 116 1.77 3.07 4.57
C LYS A 116 2.02 1.66 4.05
N ASP A 117 3.20 1.44 3.50
CA ASP A 117 3.62 0.10 3.07
C ASP A 117 4.06 -0.75 4.28
N LYS A 118 3.38 -1.86 4.52
CA LYS A 118 3.71 -2.82 5.60
C LYS A 118 4.88 -3.73 5.24
N CYS A 119 5.18 -3.92 3.96
CA CYS A 119 6.24 -4.81 3.48
C CYS A 119 7.12 -4.10 2.42
N PRO A 120 7.81 -3.00 2.79
CA PRO A 120 8.57 -2.17 1.85
C PRO A 120 9.75 -2.90 1.19
N LEU A 121 10.38 -3.84 1.90
CA LEU A 121 11.52 -4.62 1.39
C LEU A 121 11.11 -5.81 0.52
N LYS A 122 9.83 -6.16 0.48
CA LYS A 122 9.30 -7.27 -0.34
C LYS A 122 8.99 -6.74 -1.74
N THR A 123 9.69 -7.29 -2.73
CA THR A 123 9.58 -6.90 -4.14
C THR A 123 9.57 -8.15 -5.02
N LEU A 124 8.82 -8.12 -6.12
CA LEU A 124 8.90 -9.16 -7.17
C LEU A 124 10.04 -8.91 -8.17
N ARG A 125 10.74 -7.80 -8.00
CA ARG A 125 11.80 -7.34 -8.88
C ARG A 125 13.09 -7.20 -8.12
N ASP A 126 14.19 -7.33 -8.84
CA ASP A 126 15.50 -6.93 -8.35
C ASP A 126 15.50 -5.45 -8.00
N ARG A 127 16.16 -5.12 -6.89
CA ARG A 127 16.37 -3.73 -6.48
C ARG A 127 17.22 -3.04 -7.54
N VAL A 128 16.80 -1.84 -7.94
CA VAL A 128 17.55 -1.02 -8.90
C VAL A 128 18.92 -0.73 -8.29
N ARG A 129 19.97 -1.22 -8.96
CA ARG A 129 21.37 -0.96 -8.60
C ARG A 129 21.71 0.45 -9.05
N GLY A 130 21.72 1.40 -8.10
CA GLY A 130 21.94 2.81 -8.41
C GLY A 130 23.39 3.12 -8.82
N THR A 131 24.33 2.83 -7.93
CA THR A 131 25.76 3.13 -8.12
C THR A 131 26.60 1.89 -7.82
N PRO A 132 27.87 1.81 -8.29
CA PRO A 132 28.79 0.73 -7.89
C PRO A 132 28.93 0.59 -6.37
N ASN A 133 28.71 1.70 -5.65
CA ASN A 133 28.69 1.78 -4.20
C ASN A 133 27.53 1.02 -3.54
N PHE A 134 26.58 0.48 -4.30
CA PHE A 134 25.50 -0.39 -3.80
C PHE A 134 26.01 -1.54 -2.91
N TYR A 135 27.20 -2.08 -3.22
CA TYR A 135 27.85 -3.11 -2.42
C TYR A 135 28.78 -2.55 -1.34
N GLY A 136 29.49 -1.45 -1.64
CA GLY A 136 30.57 -0.91 -0.79
C GLY A 136 30.12 0.05 0.33
N VAL A 137 28.89 0.57 0.26
CA VAL A 137 28.36 1.50 1.29
C VAL A 137 28.08 0.77 2.60
N ARG A 138 27.85 -0.54 2.54
CA ARG A 138 27.60 -1.38 3.70
C ARG A 138 28.75 -1.29 4.71
N GLU A 139 29.99 -1.29 4.22
CA GLU A 139 31.20 -1.26 5.03
C GLU A 139 31.37 0.06 5.80
N PHE A 140 30.76 1.15 5.33
CA PHE A 140 30.80 2.46 6.00
C PHE A 140 29.61 2.70 6.93
N ILE A 141 28.43 2.16 6.58
CA ILE A 141 27.19 2.41 7.33
C ILE A 141 26.99 1.42 8.47
N LEU A 142 27.44 0.16 8.32
CA LEU A 142 27.26 -0.85 9.37
C LEU A 142 28.42 -0.78 10.37
N PRO A 143 28.16 -0.39 11.63
CA PRO A 143 29.17 -0.47 12.67
C PRO A 143 29.48 -1.93 12.99
N ILE A 144 30.68 -2.17 13.53
CA ILE A 144 30.99 -3.42 14.20
C ILE A 144 30.15 -3.45 15.47
N GLY A 145 29.27 -4.44 15.59
CA GLY A 145 28.37 -4.60 16.72
C GLY A 145 28.00 -6.06 16.91
N THR A 146 27.09 -6.30 17.83
CA THR A 146 26.50 -7.63 18.02
C THR A 146 25.70 -8.06 16.78
N ALA A 147 25.44 -9.35 16.65
CA ALA A 147 24.65 -9.88 15.53
C ALA A 147 23.26 -9.22 15.42
N GLU A 148 22.64 -8.92 16.56
CA GLU A 148 21.34 -8.24 16.63
C GLU A 148 21.44 -6.78 16.17
N GLU A 149 22.40 -6.02 16.69
CA GLU A 149 22.64 -4.63 16.28
C GLU A 149 22.93 -4.54 14.76
N VAL A 150 23.77 -5.43 14.24
CA VAL A 150 24.06 -5.50 12.81
C VAL A 150 22.79 -5.81 12.01
N MET A 151 21.94 -6.72 12.48
CA MET A 151 20.66 -7.02 11.82
C MET A 151 19.72 -5.80 11.78
N HIS A 152 19.57 -5.07 12.88
CA HIS A 152 18.75 -3.86 12.94
C HIS A 152 19.30 -2.75 12.06
N ASN A 153 20.61 -2.49 12.13
CA ASN A 153 21.29 -1.50 11.31
C ASN A 153 21.17 -1.83 9.81
N TYR A 154 21.25 -3.11 9.46
CA TYR A 154 21.08 -3.56 8.09
C TYR A 154 19.66 -3.36 7.57
N SER A 155 18.64 -3.66 8.39
CA SER A 155 17.24 -3.39 8.07
C SER A 155 17.02 -1.89 7.82
N TYR A 156 17.50 -1.04 8.72
CA TYR A 156 17.43 0.41 8.59
C TYR A 156 18.16 0.91 7.32
N ALA A 157 19.37 0.43 7.07
CA ALA A 157 20.18 0.87 5.95
C ALA A 157 19.57 0.47 4.59
N LYS A 158 18.94 -0.70 4.51
CA LYS A 158 18.21 -1.13 3.30
C LYS A 158 17.04 -0.23 2.96
N LEU A 159 16.31 0.24 3.97
CA LEU A 159 15.15 1.11 3.79
C LEU A 159 15.55 2.54 3.37
N ASN A 160 16.62 3.07 3.95
CA ASN A 160 16.99 4.48 3.79
C ASN A 160 18.04 4.74 2.71
N TYR A 161 18.96 3.78 2.47
CA TYR A 161 20.12 3.96 1.59
C TYR A 161 20.14 2.98 0.42
N ASN A 162 19.16 2.07 0.31
CA ASN A 162 19.05 1.08 -0.77
C ASN A 162 20.37 0.30 -1.01
N ILE A 163 20.93 -0.29 0.05
CA ILE A 163 22.19 -1.08 -0.01
C ILE A 163 21.94 -2.58 -0.21
N ALA A 164 22.92 -3.31 -0.76
CA ALA A 164 22.87 -4.76 -0.96
C ALA A 164 22.62 -5.55 0.33
#